data_AF-A0A3A1XY47-F1
#
_entry.id   AF-A0A3A1XY47-F1
#
_cell.length_a   1.000
_cell.length_b   1.000
_cell.length_c   1.000
_cell.angle_alpha   90.00
_cell.angle_beta   90.00
_cell.angle_gamma   90.00
#
_symmetry.space_group_name_H-M   'P 1'
#
loop_
_entity.id
_entity.type
_entity.pdbx_description
1 polymer ?
#
loop_
_entity_poly.entity_id
_entity_poly.type
_entity_poly.pdbx_seq_one_letter_code
_entity_poly.pdbx_strand_id
1 'polypeptide(L)'
;LNKVIELEEKIAKLQEQEQVLSKLLAGGYIEMDSYYLESNQLKKEMDTCLKEKLQLSNSLNGNLTHLNETQKLQRFVSVTEVFSEFKDEDFLDFVDDVVVKSRTEFIFHLKCGLELEEEVKETWHTSHMVTE
;
A
#
# COMPACT_ATOMS: atom_id res chain seq x y z
N LEU A 1 -5.82 -5.20 -13.10
CA LEU A 1 -6.17 -4.31 -14.23
C LEU A 1 -7.63 -4.50 -14.68
N ASN A 2 -8.04 -5.69 -15.11
CA ASN A 2 -9.42 -5.96 -15.60
C ASN A 2 -10.52 -5.45 -14.66
N LYS A 3 -10.39 -5.72 -13.36
CA LYS A 3 -11.39 -5.28 -12.37
C LYS A 3 -11.48 -3.75 -12.18
N VAL A 4 -10.40 -3.01 -12.45
CA VAL A 4 -10.42 -1.53 -12.42
C VAL A 4 -11.18 -1.00 -13.64
N ILE A 5 -10.99 -1.61 -14.81
CA ILE A 5 -11.70 -1.27 -16.06
C ILE A 5 -13.19 -1.54 -15.92
N GLU A 6 -13.57 -2.71 -15.38
CA GLU A 6 -14.98 -3.06 -15.10
C GLU A 6 -15.66 -2.04 -14.16
N LEU A 7 -14.94 -1.57 -13.13
CA LEU A 7 -15.45 -0.54 -12.23
C LEU A 7 -15.63 0.81 -12.94
N GLU A 8 -14.73 1.18 -13.85
CA GLU A 8 -14.84 2.40 -14.66
C GLU A 8 -16.05 2.36 -15.60
N GLU A 9 -16.28 1.23 -16.27
CA GLU A 9 -17.46 1.02 -17.11
C GLU A 9 -18.75 1.11 -16.29
N LYS A 10 -18.77 0.50 -15.09
CA LYS A 10 -19.92 0.57 -14.17
C LYS A 10 -20.18 2.00 -13.70
N ILE A 11 -19.14 2.75 -13.36
CA ILE A 11 -19.24 4.17 -12.98
C ILE A 11 -19.84 5.00 -14.12
N ALA A 12 -19.35 4.82 -15.35
CA ALA A 12 -19.87 5.53 -16.51
C ALA A 12 -21.37 5.25 -16.73
N LYS A 13 -21.78 3.98 -16.58
CA LYS A 13 -23.19 3.59 -16.69
C LYS A 13 -24.06 4.19 -15.59
N LEU A 14 -23.58 4.24 -14.35
CA LEU A 14 -24.31 4.86 -13.24
C LEU A 14 -24.49 6.37 -13.47
N GLN A 15 -23.48 7.05 -14.02
CA GLN A 15 -23.58 8.47 -14.41
C GLN A 15 -24.62 8.68 -15.52
N GLU A 16 -24.66 7.79 -16.52
CA GLU A 16 -25.69 7.82 -17.56
C GLU A 16 -27.10 7.63 -16.98
N GLN A 17 -27.27 6.68 -16.05
CA GLN A 17 -28.54 6.45 -15.37
C GLN A 17 -29.01 7.66 -14.58
N GLU A 18 -28.12 8.38 -13.89
CA GLU A 18 -28.45 9.62 -13.18
C GLU A 18 -28.93 10.71 -14.15
N GLN A 19 -28.28 10.84 -15.31
CA GLN A 19 -28.68 11.81 -16.34
C GLN A 19 -30.06 11.46 -16.92
N VAL A 20 -30.32 10.17 -17.19
CA VAL A 20 -31.63 9.71 -17.67
C VAL A 20 -32.71 9.97 -16.62
N LEU A 21 -32.45 9.61 -15.36
CA LEU A 21 -33.37 9.84 -14.25
C LEU A 21 -33.74 11.33 -14.11
N SER A 22 -32.74 12.21 -14.24
CA SER A 22 -32.95 13.67 -14.20
C SER A 22 -33.77 14.17 -15.39
N LYS A 23 -33.56 13.63 -16.59
CA LYS A 23 -34.38 13.94 -17.78
C LYS A 23 -35.82 13.48 -17.62
N LEU A 24 -36.06 12.31 -17.02
CA LEU A 24 -37.41 11.80 -16.77
C LEU A 24 -38.18 12.72 -15.81
N LEU A 25 -37.52 13.19 -14.74
CA LEU A 25 -38.11 14.15 -13.80
C LEU A 25 -38.44 15.48 -14.50
N ALA A 26 -37.49 16.03 -15.26
CA ALA A 26 -37.69 17.29 -15.98
C ALA A 26 -38.80 17.20 -17.04
N GLY A 27 -38.99 16.04 -17.65
CA GLY A 27 -40.09 15.76 -18.57
C GLY A 27 -41.44 15.49 -17.89
N GLY A 28 -41.50 15.43 -16.56
CA GLY A 28 -42.72 15.14 -15.81
C GLY A 28 -43.16 13.68 -15.88
N TYR A 29 -42.29 12.78 -16.30
CA TYR A 29 -42.60 11.35 -16.44
C TYR A 29 -42.52 10.58 -15.12
N ILE A 30 -41.86 11.16 -14.11
CA ILE A 30 -41.72 10.59 -12.77
C ILE A 30 -41.93 11.66 -11.70
N GLU A 31 -42.39 11.22 -10.53
CA GLU A 31 -42.61 12.07 -9.36
C GLU A 31 -41.33 12.23 -8.52
N MET A 32 -41.29 13.27 -7.68
CA MET A 32 -40.13 13.57 -6.83
C MET A 32 -39.77 12.43 -5.88
N ASP A 33 -40.74 11.76 -5.27
CA ASP A 33 -40.47 10.67 -4.32
C ASP A 33 -39.77 9.48 -4.99
N SER A 34 -40.25 9.09 -6.18
CA SER A 34 -39.61 8.07 -7.02
C SER A 34 -38.21 8.49 -7.47
N TYR A 35 -38.04 9.76 -7.84
CA TYR A 35 -36.72 10.31 -8.19
C TYR A 35 -35.74 10.23 -7.02
N TYR A 36 -36.13 10.66 -5.81
CA TYR A 36 -35.23 10.66 -4.66
C TYR A 36 -34.82 9.24 -4.25
N LEU A 37 -35.77 8.29 -4.31
CA LEU A 37 -35.47 6.89 -4.02
C LEU A 37 -34.39 6.35 -4.95
N GLU A 38 -34.59 6.50 -6.26
CA GLU A 38 -33.66 5.99 -7.28
C GLU A 38 -32.32 6.75 -7.25
N SER A 39 -32.34 8.09 -7.10
CA SER A 39 -31.14 8.92 -7.01
C SER A 39 -30.26 8.50 -5.83
N ASN A 40 -30.85 8.21 -4.67
CA ASN A 40 -30.11 7.75 -3.50
C ASN A 40 -29.51 6.36 -3.71
N GLN A 41 -30.21 5.46 -4.42
CA GLN A 41 -29.67 4.14 -4.78
C GLN A 41 -28.48 4.27 -5.73
N LEU A 42 -28.61 5.06 -6.80
CA LEU A 42 -27.53 5.32 -7.75
C LEU A 42 -26.29 5.94 -7.07
N LYS A 43 -26.49 6.90 -6.16
CA LYS A 43 -25.39 7.48 -5.36
C LYS A 43 -24.69 6.45 -4.49
N LYS A 44 -25.46 5.59 -3.79
CA LYS A 44 -24.88 4.54 -2.95
C LYS A 44 -24.05 3.55 -3.76
N GLU A 45 -24.53 3.17 -4.94
CA GLU A 45 -23.79 2.29 -5.86
C GLU A 45 -22.53 2.98 -6.40
N MET A 46 -22.61 4.25 -6.74
CA MET A 46 -21.48 5.07 -7.19
C MET A 46 -20.38 5.12 -6.12
N ASP A 47 -20.76 5.49 -4.89
CA ASP A 47 -19.84 5.56 -3.75
C ASP A 47 -19.16 4.22 -3.49
N THR A 48 -19.91 3.13 -3.61
CA THR A 48 -19.38 1.77 -3.45
C THR A 48 -18.34 1.46 -4.53
N CYS A 49 -18.63 1.76 -5.80
CA CYS A 49 -17.71 1.51 -6.91
C CYS A 49 -16.43 2.36 -6.81
N LEU A 50 -16.57 3.64 -6.45
CA LEU A 50 -15.43 4.54 -6.25
C LEU A 50 -14.54 4.06 -5.09
N LYS A 51 -15.13 3.63 -3.98
CA LYS A 51 -14.39 3.09 -2.85
C LYS A 51 -13.63 1.82 -3.20
N GLU A 52 -14.25 0.87 -3.90
CA GLU A 52 -13.59 -0.36 -4.35
C GLU A 52 -12.44 -0.05 -5.33
N LYS A 53 -12.65 0.88 -6.27
CA LYS A 53 -11.61 1.34 -7.20
C LYS A 53 -10.41 1.93 -6.47
N LEU A 54 -10.65 2.80 -5.48
CA LEU A 54 -9.59 3.41 -4.67
C LEU A 54 -8.82 2.36 -3.87
N GLN A 55 -9.50 1.39 -3.26
CA GLN A 55 -8.86 0.30 -2.53
C GLN A 55 -7.96 -0.55 -3.44
N LEU A 56 -8.46 -0.90 -4.63
CA LEU A 56 -7.68 -1.66 -5.61
C LEU A 56 -6.50 -0.86 -6.13
N SER A 57 -6.67 0.45 -6.38
CA SER A 57 -5.57 1.32 -6.79
C SER A 57 -4.49 1.43 -5.71
N ASN A 58 -4.87 1.59 -4.45
CA ASN A 58 -3.92 1.67 -3.34
C ASN A 58 -3.15 0.36 -3.16
N SER A 59 -3.84 -0.79 -3.28
CA SER A 59 -3.19 -2.10 -3.24
C SER A 59 -2.24 -2.31 -4.42
N LEU A 60 -2.62 -1.89 -5.63
CA LEU A 60 -1.76 -1.95 -6.82
C LEU A 60 -0.54 -1.03 -6.66
N ASN A 61 -0.72 0.18 -6.16
CA ASN A 61 0.38 1.12 -5.90
C ASN A 61 1.36 0.57 -4.85
N GLY A 62 0.87 0.02 -3.72
CA GLY A 62 1.73 -0.63 -2.73
C GLY A 62 2.54 -1.79 -3.31
N ASN A 63 1.90 -2.65 -4.12
CA ASN A 63 2.59 -3.75 -4.81
C ASN A 63 3.64 -3.27 -5.82
N LEU A 64 3.36 -2.19 -6.56
CA LEU A 64 4.31 -1.60 -7.50
C LEU A 64 5.50 -0.97 -6.77
N THR A 65 5.26 -0.29 -5.64
CA THR A 65 6.31 0.25 -4.78
C THR A 65 7.21 -0.87 -4.26
N HIS A 66 6.64 -1.92 -3.66
CA HIS A 66 7.40 -3.05 -3.14
C HIS A 66 8.20 -3.76 -4.23
N LEU A 67 7.64 -3.90 -5.43
CA LEU A 67 8.35 -4.48 -6.58
C LEU A 67 9.55 -3.64 -7.01
N ASN A 68 9.40 -2.31 -7.07
CA ASN A 68 10.51 -1.41 -7.41
C ASN A 68 11.62 -1.47 -6.35
N GLU A 69 11.26 -1.43 -5.07
CA GLU A 69 12.21 -1.54 -3.96
C GLU A 69 12.87 -2.93 -3.89
N THR A 70 12.15 -3.99 -4.23
CA THR A 70 12.71 -5.35 -4.37
C THR A 70 13.78 -5.40 -5.46
N GLN A 71 13.50 -4.81 -6.64
CA GLN A 71 14.47 -4.73 -7.73
C GLN A 71 15.69 -3.89 -7.36
N LYS A 72 15.49 -2.78 -6.63
CA LYS A 72 16.57 -1.93 -6.11
C LYS A 72 17.47 -2.74 -5.17
N LEU A 73 16.90 -3.41 -4.18
CA LEU A 73 17.62 -4.24 -3.21
C LEU A 73 18.37 -5.39 -3.89
N GLN A 74 17.73 -6.08 -4.82
CA GLN A 74 18.37 -7.16 -5.58
C GLN A 74 19.62 -6.68 -6.32
N ARG A 75 19.51 -5.54 -7.04
CA ARG A 75 20.67 -4.97 -7.75
C ARG A 75 21.77 -4.58 -6.78
N PHE A 76 21.41 -3.94 -5.68
CA PHE A 76 22.36 -3.53 -4.65
C PHE A 76 23.15 -4.72 -4.12
N VAL A 77 22.47 -5.76 -3.62
CA VAL A 77 23.11 -6.97 -3.07
C VAL A 77 23.90 -7.75 -4.13
N SER A 78 23.52 -7.68 -5.41
CA SER A 78 24.24 -8.37 -6.49
C SER A 78 25.59 -7.77 -6.86
N VAL A 79 25.82 -6.49 -6.56
CA VAL A 79 27.03 -5.74 -6.95
C VAL A 79 27.89 -5.36 -5.74
N THR A 80 27.31 -5.36 -4.54
CA THR A 80 28.02 -4.99 -3.31
C THR A 80 28.90 -6.13 -2.81
N GLU A 81 30.16 -5.81 -2.48
CA GLU A 81 31.01 -6.68 -1.67
C GLU A 81 30.50 -6.71 -0.22
N VAL A 82 30.99 -7.68 0.56
CA VAL A 82 30.65 -7.80 1.99
C VAL A 82 30.91 -6.47 2.70
N PHE A 83 29.89 -5.91 3.34
CA PHE A 83 29.98 -4.65 4.08
C PHE A 83 31.05 -4.76 5.18
N SER A 84 32.11 -3.96 5.07
CA SER A 84 33.14 -3.84 6.09
C SER A 84 32.80 -2.79 7.16
N GLU A 85 31.88 -1.89 6.84
CA GLU A 85 31.44 -0.78 7.70
C GLU A 85 29.95 -0.51 7.50
N PHE A 86 29.33 0.04 8.53
CA PHE A 86 27.95 0.51 8.45
C PHE A 86 27.89 1.84 7.71
N LYS A 87 26.90 1.98 6.81
CA LYS A 87 26.64 3.21 6.05
C LYS A 87 25.19 3.61 6.23
N ASP A 88 24.99 4.77 6.85
CA ASP A 88 23.67 5.33 7.14
C ASP A 88 22.83 5.47 5.86
N GLU A 89 23.46 5.90 4.75
CA GLU A 89 22.79 6.09 3.46
C GLU A 89 22.19 4.79 2.93
N ASP A 90 22.97 3.69 2.93
CA ASP A 90 22.51 2.39 2.48
C ASP A 90 21.38 1.87 3.38
N PHE A 91 21.50 2.05 4.69
CA PHE A 91 20.46 1.65 5.64
C PHE A 91 19.15 2.40 5.40
N LEU A 92 19.20 3.73 5.33
CA LEU A 92 18.03 4.58 5.09
C LEU A 92 17.42 4.35 3.69
N ASP A 93 18.20 3.83 2.75
CA ASP A 93 17.73 3.53 1.41
C ASP A 93 16.84 2.29 1.34
N PHE A 94 17.01 1.33 2.25
CA PHE A 94 16.30 0.04 2.21
C PHE A 94 15.37 -0.22 3.41
N VAL A 95 15.63 0.38 4.56
CA VAL A 95 14.80 0.22 5.78
C VAL A 95 13.73 1.32 5.85
N ASP A 96 12.50 0.92 6.15
CA ASP A 96 11.35 1.82 6.35
C ASP A 96 11.20 2.19 7.83
N ASP A 97 11.14 1.17 8.69
CA ASP A 97 11.10 1.35 10.14
C ASP A 97 11.74 0.17 10.88
N VAL A 98 11.95 0.36 12.19
CA VAL A 98 12.49 -0.66 13.08
C VAL A 98 11.59 -0.78 14.31
N VAL A 99 11.10 -1.99 14.55
CA VAL A 99 10.31 -2.34 15.74
C VAL A 99 11.22 -2.97 16.79
N VAL A 100 11.30 -2.34 17.95
CA VAL A 100 12.04 -2.86 19.11
C VAL A 100 11.13 -3.84 19.87
N LYS A 101 11.40 -5.15 19.78
CA LYS A 101 10.68 -6.17 20.57
C LYS A 101 11.21 -6.24 21.99
N SER A 102 12.52 -6.21 22.16
CA SER A 102 13.20 -6.22 23.44
C SER A 102 14.53 -5.47 23.35
N ARG A 103 15.34 -5.47 24.43
CA ARG A 103 16.66 -4.81 24.42
C ARG A 103 17.62 -5.40 23.39
N THR A 104 17.40 -6.65 22.99
CA THR A 104 18.28 -7.41 22.09
C THR A 104 17.58 -7.89 20.83
N GLU A 105 16.25 -7.79 20.73
CA GLU A 105 15.49 -8.26 19.56
C GLU A 105 14.83 -7.10 18.82
N PHE A 106 15.02 -7.08 17.50
CA PHE A 106 14.55 -6.03 16.61
C PHE A 106 13.94 -6.64 15.36
N ILE A 107 12.87 -6.03 14.84
CA ILE A 107 12.39 -6.28 13.47
C ILE A 107 12.72 -5.08 12.62
N PHE A 108 13.39 -5.31 11.50
CA PHE A 108 13.61 -4.33 10.45
C PHE A 108 12.56 -4.53 9.36
N HIS A 109 11.72 -3.53 9.15
CA HIS A 109 10.81 -3.50 8.00
C HIS A 109 11.54 -2.85 6.83
N LEU A 110 11.69 -3.58 5.74
CA LEU A 110 12.30 -3.07 4.52
C LEU A 110 11.23 -2.47 3.62
N LYS A 111 11.59 -1.43 2.86
CA LYS A 111 10.68 -0.76 1.91
C LYS A 111 10.16 -1.67 0.80
N CYS A 112 10.81 -2.81 0.57
CA CYS A 112 10.35 -3.87 -0.33
C CYS A 112 9.27 -4.79 0.26
N GLY A 113 8.91 -4.60 1.53
CA GLY A 113 7.91 -5.40 2.25
C GLY A 113 8.46 -6.65 2.94
N LEU A 114 9.79 -6.80 3.06
CA LEU A 114 10.40 -7.85 3.87
C LEU A 114 10.49 -7.42 5.33
N GLU A 115 10.37 -8.40 6.23
CA GLU A 115 10.60 -8.22 7.67
C GLU A 115 11.79 -9.09 8.07
N LEU A 116 12.82 -8.49 8.64
CA LEU A 116 14.01 -9.19 9.13
C LEU A 116 14.05 -9.10 10.66
N GLU A 117 13.96 -10.24 11.33
CA GLU A 117 14.08 -10.34 12.77
C GLU A 117 15.51 -10.68 13.17
N GLU A 118 16.14 -9.82 13.95
CA GLU A 118 17.55 -9.90 14.33
C GLU A 118 17.72 -9.83 15.84
N GLU A 119 18.70 -10.58 16.35
CA GLU A 119 19.05 -10.65 17.77
C GLU A 119 20.50 -10.18 17.98
N VAL A 120 20.69 -9.15 18.80
CA VAL A 120 22.00 -8.65 19.20
C VAL A 120 22.56 -9.53 20.32
N LYS A 121 23.63 -10.27 20.02
CA LYS A 121 24.38 -11.02 21.02
C LYS A 121 25.45 -10.14 21.67
N GLU A 122 25.36 -9.96 22.99
CA GLU A 122 26.38 -9.29 23.80
C GLU A 122 27.71 -10.09 23.72
N THR A 123 28.65 -9.64 22.89
CA THR A 123 30.01 -10.19 22.89
C THR A 123 30.87 -9.43 23.88
N TRP A 124 30.85 -9.85 25.14
CA TRP A 124 31.87 -9.42 26.11
C TRP A 124 33.23 -9.85 25.57
N HIS A 125 34.07 -8.90 25.18
CA HIS A 125 35.48 -9.16 24.93
C HIS A 125 36.10 -9.64 26.25
N THR A 126 36.30 -10.94 26.39
CA THR A 126 37.13 -11.51 27.46
C THR A 126 38.59 -11.14 27.17
N SER A 127 38.96 -9.87 27.40
CA SER A 127 40.35 -9.54 27.68
C SER A 127 40.68 -10.17 29.02
N HIS A 128 41.15 -11.41 29.00
CA HIS A 128 41.83 -12.00 30.14
C HIS A 128 43.03 -11.11 30.47
N MET A 129 42.87 -10.32 31.53
CA MET A 129 43.98 -9.85 32.33
C MET A 129 44.69 -11.10 32.85
N VAL A 130 45.82 -11.47 32.23
CA VAL A 130 46.81 -12.28 32.94
C VAL A 130 47.72 -11.29 33.63
N THR A 131 47.50 -11.19 34.95
CA THR A 131 48.40 -10.54 35.89
C THR A 131 49.31 -11.65 36.42
N GLU A 132 50.61 -11.34 36.47
CA GLU A 132 51.77 -12.14 36.94
C GLU A 132 52.28 -13.30 36.05
#